data_AF-A0AAV4DUS6-F1
#
_entry.id   AF-A0AAV4DUS6-F1
#
_cell.length_a   1.000
_cell.length_b   1.000
_cell.length_c   1.000
_cell.angle_alpha   90.00
_cell.angle_beta   90.00
_cell.angle_gamma   90.00
#
_symmetry.space_group_name_H-M   'P 1'
#
loop_
_entity.id
_entity.type
_entity.pdbx_description
1 polymer ?
#
loop_
_entity_poly.entity_id
_entity_poly.type
_entity_poly.pdbx_seq_one_letter_code
_entity_poly.pdbx_strand_id
1 'polypeptide(L)'
;MKIAKKILSQPEPYTALLDYRATAHSSIGTSPARVLMGRDMKTRAPVLPGVLQPNPLREADVRAADEKTKRAYKLNYDRKHGKVGPPSAENRRSSISQFYSWGKTPRLFGIFTRSRPWIVIQLHQRGDGP
;
A
#
# COMPACT_ATOMS: atom_id res chain seq x y z
N MET A 1 -15.10 -1.57 6.31
CA MET A 1 -15.36 -2.10 7.67
C MET A 1 -16.31 -1.14 8.37
N LYS A 2 -17.52 -1.59 8.79
CA LYS A 2 -18.59 -0.71 9.28
C LYS A 2 -18.76 -0.73 10.81
N ILE A 3 -17.97 -1.55 11.54
CA ILE A 3 -18.15 -1.75 12.99
C ILE A 3 -17.79 -0.49 13.78
N ALA A 4 -16.65 0.14 13.50
CA ALA A 4 -16.20 1.34 14.19
C ALA A 4 -17.20 2.49 14.03
N LYS A 5 -17.70 2.68 12.80
CA LYS A 5 -18.75 3.67 12.53
C LYS A 5 -20.02 3.40 13.36
N LYS A 6 -20.47 2.14 13.44
CA LYS A 6 -21.64 1.76 14.25
C LYS A 6 -21.42 1.97 15.75
N ILE A 7 -20.24 1.63 16.26
CA ILE A 7 -19.88 1.83 17.67
C ILE A 7 -19.86 3.32 18.01
N LEU A 8 -19.31 4.16 17.12
CA LEU A 8 -19.25 5.60 17.32
C LEU A 8 -20.59 6.33 17.08
N SER A 9 -21.60 5.64 16.53
CA SER A 9 -22.95 6.18 16.37
C SER A 9 -23.89 5.91 17.55
N GLN A 10 -23.40 5.34 18.65
CA GLN A 10 -24.21 5.13 19.86
C GLN A 10 -24.59 6.48 20.51
N PRO A 11 -25.74 6.56 21.20
CA PRO A 11 -26.23 7.80 21.81
C PRO A 11 -25.30 8.32 22.91
N GLU A 12 -24.66 7.42 23.65
CA GLU A 12 -23.75 7.76 24.74
C GLU A 12 -22.29 7.79 24.24
N PRO A 13 -21.68 8.97 24.07
CA PRO A 13 -20.38 9.10 23.39
C PRO A 13 -19.22 8.47 24.18
N TYR A 14 -19.26 8.52 25.51
CA TYR A 14 -18.21 7.92 26.34
C TYR A 14 -18.22 6.40 26.28
N THR A 15 -19.42 5.82 26.25
CA THR A 15 -19.63 4.40 26.07
C THR A 15 -19.16 3.94 24.70
N ALA A 16 -19.50 4.69 23.66
CA ALA A 16 -19.03 4.47 22.29
C ALA A 16 -17.50 4.45 22.20
N LEU A 17 -16.85 5.43 22.81
CA LEU A 17 -15.39 5.53 22.82
C LEU A 17 -14.73 4.40 23.61
N LEU A 18 -15.31 4.01 24.74
CA LEU A 18 -14.84 2.87 25.53
C LEU A 18 -14.88 1.58 24.69
N ASP A 19 -16.03 1.31 24.07
CA ASP A 19 -16.25 0.11 23.28
C ASP A 19 -15.34 0.11 22.03
N TYR A 20 -15.18 1.25 21.36
CA TYR A 20 -14.29 1.37 20.20
C TYR A 20 -12.85 1.01 20.56
N ARG A 21 -12.35 1.55 21.67
CA ARG A 21 -10.97 1.32 22.09
C ARG A 21 -10.73 -0.09 22.63
N ALA A 22 -11.77 -0.78 23.12
CA ALA A 22 -11.69 -2.16 23.59
C ALA A 22 -11.92 -3.20 22.47
N THR A 23 -12.50 -2.80 21.33
CA THR A 23 -12.80 -3.71 20.21
C THR A 23 -11.54 -3.98 19.38
N ALA A 24 -11.23 -5.25 19.15
CA ALA A 24 -10.11 -5.64 18.28
C ALA A 24 -10.32 -5.16 16.84
N HIS A 25 -9.30 -4.54 16.25
CA HIS A 25 -9.34 -4.09 14.87
C HIS A 25 -9.05 -5.25 13.91
N SER A 26 -9.86 -5.45 12.88
CA SER A 26 -9.73 -6.61 11.98
C SER A 26 -8.40 -6.69 11.22
N SER A 27 -7.73 -5.55 10.99
CA SER A 27 -6.48 -5.52 10.23
C SER A 27 -5.26 -5.91 11.07
N ILE A 28 -5.26 -5.56 12.35
CA ILE A 28 -4.11 -5.74 13.27
C ILE A 28 -4.37 -6.90 14.25
N GLY A 29 -5.64 -7.22 14.52
CA GLY A 29 -6.05 -8.23 15.49
C GLY A 29 -6.02 -7.74 16.95
N THR A 30 -5.61 -6.48 17.19
CA THR A 30 -5.48 -5.90 18.53
C THR A 30 -6.45 -4.73 18.73
N SER A 31 -6.79 -4.47 20.00
CA SER A 31 -7.63 -3.33 20.39
C SER A 31 -6.85 -2.00 20.25
N PRO A 32 -7.49 -0.88 19.92
CA PRO A 32 -6.82 0.43 19.90
C PRO A 32 -6.16 0.79 21.24
N ALA A 33 -6.78 0.42 22.37
CA ALA A 33 -6.21 0.62 23.70
C ALA A 33 -4.87 -0.12 23.86
N ARG A 34 -4.79 -1.37 23.42
CA ARG A 34 -3.57 -2.16 23.53
C ARG A 34 -2.44 -1.59 22.66
N VAL A 35 -2.77 -1.08 21.47
CA VAL A 35 -1.77 -0.44 20.59
C VAL A 35 -1.24 0.86 21.18
N LEU A 36 -2.11 1.69 21.77
CA LEU A 36 -1.72 3.01 22.28
C LEU A 36 -1.13 2.97 23.70
N MET A 37 -1.65 2.09 24.56
CA MET A 37 -1.33 2.06 25.99
C MET A 37 -0.62 0.78 26.44
N GLY A 38 -0.42 -0.19 25.55
CA GLY A 38 0.19 -1.48 25.89
C GLY A 38 -0.66 -2.34 26.83
N ARG A 39 -1.96 -2.04 27.02
CA ARG A 39 -2.88 -2.79 27.89
C ARG A 39 -4.32 -2.68 27.39
N ASP A 40 -5.16 -3.63 27.76
CA ASP A 40 -6.61 -3.51 27.53
C ASP A 40 -7.27 -2.64 28.61
N MET A 41 -8.39 -2.02 28.25
CA MET A 41 -9.18 -1.25 29.19
C MET A 41 -10.21 -2.11 29.90
N LYS A 42 -10.53 -1.73 31.15
CA LYS A 42 -11.68 -2.27 31.87
C LYS A 42 -12.97 -1.82 31.20
N THR A 43 -13.74 -2.78 30.69
CA THR A 43 -15.07 -2.54 30.11
C THR A 43 -16.15 -2.98 31.08
N ARG A 44 -17.42 -2.88 30.64
CA ARG A 44 -18.59 -3.36 31.39
C ARG A 44 -18.69 -4.89 31.40
N ALA A 45 -18.05 -5.56 30.45
CA ALA A 45 -17.96 -7.01 30.42
C ALA A 45 -16.96 -7.50 31.49
N PRO A 46 -17.23 -8.63 32.15
CA PRO A 46 -16.24 -9.25 33.03
C PRO A 46 -15.04 -9.69 32.19
N VAL A 47 -13.83 -9.33 32.64
CA VAL A 47 -12.57 -9.67 31.97
C VAL A 47 -11.60 -10.25 32.99
N LEU A 48 -10.77 -11.19 32.55
CA LEU A 48 -9.69 -11.74 33.38
C LEU A 48 -8.74 -10.62 33.84
N PRO A 49 -8.42 -10.53 35.14
CA PRO A 49 -7.60 -9.43 35.67
C PRO A 49 -6.18 -9.39 35.07
N GLY A 50 -5.65 -10.52 34.62
CA GLY A 50 -4.36 -10.59 33.94
C GLY A 50 -4.32 -9.84 32.60
N VAL A 51 -5.46 -9.66 31.94
CA VAL A 51 -5.56 -8.96 30.64
C VAL A 51 -5.47 -7.43 30.80
N LEU A 52 -5.79 -6.92 31.99
CA LEU A 52 -5.72 -5.50 32.34
C LEU A 52 -4.29 -5.03 32.65
N GLN A 53 -3.37 -5.98 32.87
CA GLN A 53 -1.97 -5.69 33.12
C GLN A 53 -1.26 -5.24 31.83
N PRO A 54 -0.26 -4.35 31.95
CA PRO A 54 0.54 -3.95 30.80
C PRO A 54 1.23 -5.15 30.17
N ASN A 55 0.94 -5.38 28.89
CA ASN A 55 1.59 -6.36 28.03
C ASN A 55 1.99 -5.63 26.73
N PRO A 56 3.22 -5.09 26.67
CA PRO A 56 3.66 -4.27 25.55
C PRO A 56 3.71 -5.10 24.27
N LEU A 57 3.07 -4.59 23.22
CA LEU A 57 3.14 -5.15 21.88
C LEU A 57 4.46 -4.76 21.21
N ARG A 58 5.00 -5.64 20.38
CA ARG A 58 6.09 -5.28 19.48
C ARG A 58 5.52 -4.44 18.34
N GLU A 59 5.96 -3.19 18.24
CA GLU A 59 5.48 -2.25 17.21
C GLU A 59 5.71 -2.74 15.79
N ALA A 60 6.82 -3.46 15.56
CA ALA A 60 7.16 -4.05 14.27
C ALA A 60 6.07 -5.02 13.78
N ASP A 61 5.51 -5.82 14.68
CA ASP A 61 4.48 -6.81 14.34
C ASP A 61 3.16 -6.13 13.97
N VAL A 62 2.79 -5.08 14.73
CA VAL A 62 1.62 -4.24 14.44
C VAL A 62 1.75 -3.56 13.08
N ARG A 63 2.93 -3.00 12.78
CA ARG A 63 3.20 -2.34 11.50
C ARG A 63 3.17 -3.31 10.34
N ALA A 64 3.78 -4.49 10.49
CA ALA A 64 3.76 -5.53 9.46
C ALA A 64 2.33 -6.02 9.14
N ALA A 65 1.49 -6.21 10.16
CA ALA A 65 0.09 -6.60 9.99
C ALA A 65 -0.74 -5.51 9.26
N ASP A 66 -0.55 -4.25 9.64
CA ASP A 66 -1.21 -3.10 9.01
C ASP A 66 -0.79 -2.96 7.54
N GLU A 67 0.52 -3.04 7.25
CA GLU A 67 1.03 -3.01 5.88
C GLU A 67 0.48 -4.14 5.02
N LYS A 68 0.45 -5.38 5.54
CA LYS A 68 -0.14 -6.53 4.84
C LYS A 68 -1.59 -6.24 4.47
N THR A 69 -2.37 -5.67 5.39
CA THR A 69 -3.78 -5.35 5.14
C THR A 69 -3.94 -4.21 4.13
N LYS A 70 -3.11 -3.15 4.23
CA LYS A 70 -3.09 -2.05 3.24
C LYS A 70 -2.77 -2.55 1.83
N ARG A 71 -1.79 -3.45 1.70
CA ARG A 71 -1.43 -4.09 0.41
C ARG A 71 -2.61 -4.89 -0.14
N ALA A 72 -3.27 -5.69 0.68
CA ALA A 72 -4.45 -6.45 0.28
C ALA A 72 -5.63 -5.55 -0.16
N TYR A 73 -5.87 -4.45 0.56
CA TYR A 73 -6.89 -3.47 0.16
C TYR A 73 -6.56 -2.80 -1.16
N LYS A 74 -5.29 -2.41 -1.37
CA LYS A 74 -4.84 -1.86 -2.64
C LYS A 74 -5.07 -2.84 -3.79
N LEU A 75 -4.64 -4.10 -3.65
CA LEU A 75 -4.83 -5.14 -4.67
C LEU A 75 -6.32 -5.37 -4.98
N ASN A 76 -7.17 -5.47 -3.96
CA ASN A 76 -8.61 -5.65 -4.15
C ASN A 76 -9.28 -4.45 -4.81
N TYR A 77 -8.83 -3.23 -4.46
CA TYR A 77 -9.32 -2.01 -5.09
C TYR A 77 -8.88 -1.93 -6.56
N ASP A 78 -7.59 -2.14 -6.84
CA ASP A 78 -7.02 -2.10 -8.19
C ASP A 78 -7.69 -3.14 -9.11
N ARG A 79 -7.91 -4.36 -8.60
CA ARG A 79 -8.63 -5.43 -9.31
C ARG A 79 -10.06 -5.03 -9.67
N LYS A 80 -10.78 -4.37 -8.74
CA LYS A 80 -12.18 -3.96 -8.97
C LYS A 80 -12.30 -2.77 -9.93
N HIS A 81 -11.31 -1.89 -9.96
CA HIS A 81 -11.36 -0.65 -10.75
C HIS A 81 -10.45 -0.69 -11.98
N GLY A 82 -9.98 -1.87 -12.39
CA GLY A 82 -9.19 -2.07 -13.61
C GLY A 82 -7.89 -1.27 -13.65
N LYS A 83 -7.37 -0.81 -12.50
CA LYS A 83 -6.12 -0.06 -12.45
C LYS A 83 -4.98 -1.05 -12.61
N VAL A 84 -4.55 -1.26 -13.86
CA VAL A 84 -3.24 -1.85 -14.15
C VAL A 84 -2.22 -0.90 -13.53
N GLY A 85 -1.66 -1.29 -12.38
CA GLY A 85 -0.60 -0.52 -11.74
C GLY A 85 0.58 -0.36 -12.70
N PRO A 86 1.39 0.71 -12.59
CA PRO A 86 2.57 0.87 -13.41
C PRO A 86 3.44 -0.39 -13.29
N PRO A 87 4.08 -0.85 -14.39
CA PRO A 87 4.93 -2.03 -14.35
C PRO A 87 5.92 -1.87 -13.21
N SER A 88 6.02 -2.91 -12.37
CA SER A 88 7.12 -3.05 -11.41
C SER A 88 8.43 -2.67 -12.10
N ALA A 89 9.33 -1.97 -11.42
CA ALA A 89 10.59 -1.50 -12.02
C ALA A 89 11.40 -2.63 -12.69
N GLU A 90 11.22 -3.87 -12.23
CA GLU A 90 11.71 -5.11 -12.85
C GLU A 90 11.23 -5.29 -14.30
N ASN A 91 9.94 -5.04 -14.55
CA ASN A 91 9.26 -5.32 -15.81
C ASN A 91 9.36 -4.15 -16.82
N ARG A 92 10.03 -3.04 -16.46
CA ARG A 92 10.26 -1.90 -17.35
C ARG A 92 11.28 -2.20 -18.46
N ARG A 93 12.22 -3.12 -18.21
CA ARG A 93 13.20 -3.57 -19.22
C ARG A 93 12.57 -4.44 -20.30
N SER A 94 11.61 -5.28 -19.93
CA SER A 94 10.94 -6.23 -20.82
C SER A 94 9.95 -5.55 -21.78
N SER A 95 9.26 -4.49 -21.33
CA SER A 95 8.26 -3.78 -22.13
C SER A 95 8.86 -2.95 -23.27
N ILE A 96 10.12 -2.49 -23.15
CA ILE A 96 10.81 -1.76 -24.22
C ILE A 96 11.22 -2.71 -25.36
N SER A 97 11.50 -3.99 -25.04
CA SER A 97 11.89 -4.99 -26.04
C SER A 97 10.75 -5.43 -26.96
N GLN A 98 9.49 -5.38 -26.49
CA GLN A 98 8.35 -5.81 -27.31
C GLN A 98 8.02 -4.80 -28.41
N PHE A 99 8.36 -3.52 -28.21
CA PHE A 99 8.13 -2.44 -29.19
C PHE A 99 9.07 -2.51 -30.41
N TYR A 100 10.19 -3.23 -30.32
CA TYR A 100 11.15 -3.40 -31.43
C TYR A 100 10.96 -4.71 -32.23
N SER A 101 9.94 -5.52 -31.93
CA SER A 101 9.78 -6.84 -32.55
C SER A 101 8.83 -6.92 -33.75
N TRP A 102 8.09 -5.85 -34.07
CA TRP A 102 7.32 -5.79 -35.30
C TRP A 102 8.04 -4.91 -36.32
N GLY A 103 8.68 -5.57 -37.29
CA GLY A 103 9.27 -4.95 -38.47
C GLY A 103 8.23 -4.29 -39.37
N LYS A 104 7.65 -3.17 -38.91
CA LYS A 104 6.94 -2.22 -39.76
C LYS A 104 7.71 -0.91 -39.69
N THR A 105 8.38 -0.59 -40.81
CA THR A 105 8.93 0.74 -41.03
C THR A 105 7.83 1.79 -40.83
N PRO A 106 8.04 2.85 -40.05
CA PRO A 106 7.11 3.96 -40.05
C PRO A 106 7.22 4.66 -41.41
N ARG A 107 6.18 4.51 -42.24
CA ARG A 107 5.93 5.42 -43.37
C ARG A 107 5.85 6.84 -42.80
N LEU A 108 6.72 7.70 -43.32
CA LEU A 108 6.85 9.12 -43.01
C LEU A 108 5.47 9.80 -42.98
N PHE A 109 4.96 10.08 -41.79
CA PHE A 109 3.99 11.16 -41.60
C PHE A 109 4.74 12.33 -40.97
N GLY A 110 4.70 13.46 -41.67
CA GLY A 110 5.53 14.63 -41.48
C GLY A 110 5.56 15.15 -40.04
N ILE A 111 6.77 15.44 -39.59
CA ILE A 111 7.04 16.09 -38.32
C ILE A 111 6.82 17.59 -38.54
N PHE A 112 5.78 18.14 -37.91
CA PHE A 112 5.62 19.57 -37.71
C PHE A 112 6.79 20.06 -36.85
N THR A 113 7.67 20.84 -37.47
CA THR A 113 8.88 21.36 -36.86
C THR A 113 8.53 22.51 -35.92
N ARG A 114 8.92 22.39 -34.65
CA ARG A 114 9.41 23.55 -33.89
C ARG A 114 10.47 23.10 -32.90
N SER A 115 11.71 23.27 -33.35
CA SER A 115 12.90 23.66 -32.60
C SER A 115 13.11 23.05 -31.21
N ARG A 116 14.05 22.10 -31.12
CA ARG A 116 14.95 21.96 -29.97
C ARG A 116 16.16 21.07 -30.35
N PRO A 117 17.33 21.68 -30.64
CA PRO A 117 18.50 20.97 -31.15
C PRO A 117 19.58 20.83 -30.08
N TRP A 118 19.71 19.66 -29.44
CA TRP A 118 20.97 19.15 -28.87
C TRP A 118 20.70 17.84 -28.12
N ILE A 119 21.19 16.73 -28.67
CA ILE A 119 21.82 15.62 -27.96
C ILE A 119 22.61 14.88 -29.04
N VAL A 120 23.91 15.16 -29.08
CA VAL A 120 24.91 14.38 -29.80
C VAL A 120 25.42 13.37 -28.78
N ILE A 121 25.16 12.08 -29.00
CA ILE A 121 25.90 11.00 -28.32
C ILE A 121 26.74 10.34 -29.38
N GLN A 122 28.01 10.72 -29.40
CA GLN A 122 29.04 10.15 -30.25
C GLN A 122 29.66 8.99 -29.46
N LEU A 123 29.27 7.75 -29.78
CA LEU A 123 29.94 6.55 -29.25
C LEU A 123 31.06 6.18 -30.23
N HIS A 124 32.30 6.54 -29.86
CA HIS A 124 33.51 6.14 -30.56
C HIS A 124 33.74 4.64 -30.32
N GLN A 125 33.45 3.81 -31.33
CA GLN A 125 33.80 2.39 -31.32
C GLN A 125 35.30 2.26 -31.63
N ARG A 126 36.11 1.86 -30.63
CA ARG A 126 37.39 1.22 -30.91
C ARG A 126 37.10 -0.20 -31.35
N GLY A 127 37.27 -0.46 -32.64
CA GLY A 127 37.36 -1.80 -33.20
C GLY A 127 38.82 -2.05 -33.56
N ASP A 128 39.47 -2.94 -32.82
CA ASP A 128 40.74 -3.55 -33.19
C ASP A 128 40.57 -4.32 -34.50
N GLY A 129 41.48 -4.08 -35.44
CA GLY A 129 41.67 -4.87 -36.65
C GLY A 129 43.02 -5.59 -36.61
N PRO A 130 43.19 -6.66 -37.41
CA PRO A 130 44.13 -7.77 -37.20
C PRO A 130 45.62 -7.39 -37.18
#